data_AF-A0A8J7W6X5-F1
#
_entry.id   AF-A0A8J7W6X5-F1
#
_cell.length_a   1.000
_cell.length_b   1.000
_cell.length_c   1.000
_cell.angle_alpha   90.00
_cell.angle_beta   90.00
_cell.angle_gamma   90.00
#
_symmetry.space_group_name_H-M   'P 1'
#
loop_
_entity.id
_entity.type
_entity.pdbx_description
1 polymer ?
#
loop_
_entity_poly.entity_id
_entity_poly.type
_entity_poly.pdbx_seq_one_letter_code
_entity_poly.pdbx_strand_id
1 'polypeptide(L)'
;LKEHFIDFGISCGRKVITQDDVAAILYHEEHAVVGDLQETIRDVWVRCSKHKPIMAINSGAILNIRTCAIEFTLTAGGSPFPGAKETITRLHQLGVATFIASGDRGSKLERMGDYLGIPRDRIYGVATPTMKAQIVQDLKKEYSTVLMVGDGINDLRAMRESDIAILSEQQSGERIEALFNTADYVITEVCEVIGIVEGIARSEPGSTVPI
;
A
#
# COMPACT_ATOMS: atom_id res chain seq x y z
N LEU A 1 4.99 -22.16 13.51
CA LEU A 1 3.70 -21.51 13.17
C LEU A 1 2.53 -22.09 13.98
N LYS A 2 2.35 -23.42 14.00
CA LYS A 2 1.31 -24.12 14.76
C LYS A 2 1.32 -23.83 16.27
N GLU A 3 2.50 -23.79 16.91
CA GLU A 3 2.65 -23.52 18.35
C GLU A 3 2.36 -22.06 18.75
N HIS A 4 2.46 -21.12 17.80
CA HIS A 4 2.30 -19.68 18.05
C HIS A 4 1.00 -19.10 17.47
N PHE A 5 0.10 -19.93 16.95
CA PHE A 5 -1.17 -19.51 16.33
C PHE A 5 -1.01 -18.39 15.28
N ILE A 6 0.08 -18.46 14.50
CA ILE A 6 0.35 -17.46 13.47
C ILE A 6 -0.46 -17.82 12.23
N ASP A 7 -1.41 -16.94 11.90
CA ASP A 7 -2.26 -17.05 10.71
C ASP A 7 -1.53 -16.65 9.42
N PHE A 8 -1.93 -17.25 8.30
CA PHE A 8 -1.37 -16.99 6.97
C PHE A 8 -2.46 -16.95 5.89
N GLY A 9 -2.26 -16.05 4.92
CA GLY A 9 -3.17 -15.86 3.78
C GLY A 9 -2.55 -16.34 2.47
N ILE A 10 -3.39 -16.83 1.56
CA ILE A 10 -2.99 -17.14 0.18
C ILE A 10 -3.30 -15.90 -0.66
N SER A 11 -2.26 -15.22 -1.15
CA SER A 11 -2.41 -13.99 -1.93
C SER A 11 -2.75 -14.26 -3.40
N CYS A 12 -2.11 -15.26 -4.02
CA CYS A 12 -2.31 -15.61 -5.43
C CYS A 12 -1.91 -17.07 -5.70
N GLY A 13 -2.59 -17.75 -6.62
CA GLY A 13 -2.27 -19.10 -7.07
C GLY A 13 -2.79 -19.37 -8.48
N ARG A 14 -2.02 -20.10 -9.30
CA ARG A 14 -2.47 -20.53 -10.66
C ARG A 14 -3.48 -21.68 -10.64
N LYS A 15 -3.63 -22.34 -9.50
CA LYS A 15 -4.59 -23.42 -9.24
C LYS A 15 -5.34 -23.11 -7.95
N VAL A 16 -6.51 -23.72 -7.78
CA VAL A 16 -7.22 -23.71 -6.50
C VAL A 16 -6.33 -24.44 -5.49
N ILE A 17 -5.78 -23.69 -4.54
CA ILE A 17 -4.96 -24.19 -3.44
C ILE A 17 -5.71 -23.80 -2.17
N THR A 18 -5.96 -24.78 -1.31
CA THR A 18 -6.66 -24.53 -0.04
C THR A 18 -5.67 -24.09 1.04
N GLN A 19 -6.18 -23.44 2.10
CA GLN A 19 -5.35 -23.16 3.28
C GLN A 19 -4.82 -24.46 3.90
N ASP A 20 -5.58 -25.56 3.84
CA ASP A 20 -5.16 -26.86 4.36
C ASP A 20 -3.96 -27.44 3.59
N ASP A 21 -3.94 -27.31 2.25
CA ASP A 21 -2.80 -27.74 1.43
C ASP A 21 -1.51 -27.00 1.81
N VAL A 22 -1.62 -25.69 2.07
CA VAL A 22 -0.50 -24.85 2.48
C VAL A 22 -0.10 -25.14 3.93
N ALA A 23 -1.08 -25.31 4.83
CA ALA A 23 -0.86 -25.66 6.23
C ALA A 23 -0.11 -26.99 6.35
N ALA A 24 -0.47 -27.98 5.54
CA ALA A 24 0.18 -29.28 5.53
C ALA A 24 1.69 -29.14 5.25
N ILE A 25 2.08 -28.31 4.28
CA ILE A 25 3.50 -28.05 4.01
C ILE A 25 4.12 -27.24 5.15
N LEU A 26 3.52 -26.11 5.54
CA LEU A 26 4.07 -25.22 6.57
C LEU A 26 4.24 -25.89 7.94
N TYR A 27 3.48 -26.94 8.24
CA TYR A 27 3.51 -27.63 9.53
C TYR A 27 4.23 -28.99 9.52
N HIS A 28 4.50 -29.57 8.34
CA HIS A 28 5.14 -30.88 8.22
C HIS A 28 6.48 -30.85 7.48
N GLU A 29 6.86 -29.71 6.90
CA GLU A 29 8.20 -29.53 6.33
C GLU A 29 9.24 -29.45 7.46
N GLU A 30 10.34 -30.21 7.35
CA GLU A 30 11.31 -30.43 8.43
C GLU A 30 12.63 -29.67 8.26
N HIS A 31 12.91 -29.10 7.09
CA HIS A 31 14.21 -28.51 6.77
C HIS A 31 14.25 -26.99 6.89
N ALA A 32 13.20 -26.28 6.50
CA ALA A 32 13.15 -24.83 6.59
C ALA A 32 12.83 -24.38 8.02
N VAL A 33 13.57 -23.38 8.49
CA VAL A 33 13.46 -22.85 9.85
C VAL A 33 13.13 -21.37 9.83
N VAL A 34 12.61 -20.87 10.95
CA VAL A 34 12.39 -19.42 11.14
C VAL A 34 13.68 -18.63 10.95
N GLY A 35 14.83 -19.25 11.22
CA GLY A 35 16.16 -18.68 10.96
C GLY A 35 16.40 -18.26 9.52
N ASP A 36 15.87 -19.01 8.53
CA ASP A 36 16.01 -18.69 7.11
C ASP A 36 15.26 -17.39 6.78
N LEU A 37 14.05 -17.24 7.32
CA LEU A 37 13.28 -16.01 7.16
C LEU A 37 13.96 -14.82 7.85
N GLN A 38 14.47 -15.02 9.07
CA GLN A 38 15.22 -14.01 9.82
C GLN A 38 16.49 -13.56 9.08
N GLU A 39 17.15 -14.47 8.37
CA GLU A 39 18.31 -14.15 7.56
C GLU A 39 17.96 -13.22 6.41
N THR A 40 16.89 -13.52 5.65
CA THR A 40 16.46 -12.62 4.57
C THR A 40 16.04 -11.23 5.09
N ILE A 41 15.40 -11.15 6.26
CA ILE A 41 15.06 -9.87 6.90
C ILE A 41 16.32 -9.09 7.25
N ARG A 42 17.29 -9.75 7.87
CA ARG A 42 18.56 -9.14 8.25
C ARG A 42 19.32 -8.62 7.04
N ASP A 43 19.35 -9.39 5.96
CA ASP A 43 20.03 -9.03 4.73
C ASP A 43 19.42 -7.80 4.08
N VAL A 44 18.09 -7.75 3.98
CA VAL A 44 17.38 -6.55 3.49
C VAL A 44 17.66 -5.36 4.40
N TRP A 45 17.59 -5.53 5.72
CA TRP A 45 17.88 -4.45 6.65
C TRP A 45 19.30 -3.91 6.46
N VAL A 46 20.32 -4.76 6.57
CA VAL A 46 21.74 -4.38 6.51
C VAL A 46 22.12 -3.78 5.16
N ARG A 47 21.57 -4.30 4.05
CA ARG A 47 21.93 -3.83 2.70
C ARG A 47 21.16 -2.57 2.31
N CYS A 48 19.85 -2.52 2.56
CA CYS A 48 18.99 -1.44 2.07
C CYS A 48 18.94 -0.23 3.03
N SER A 49 19.06 -0.43 4.35
CA SER A 49 18.97 0.67 5.32
C SER A 49 20.12 1.67 5.23
N LYS A 50 21.23 1.28 4.57
CA LYS A 50 22.38 2.15 4.31
C LYS A 50 22.09 3.23 3.28
N HIS A 51 21.09 3.01 2.41
CA HIS A 51 20.81 3.89 1.29
C HIS A 51 19.47 4.62 1.43
N LYS A 52 18.47 3.97 2.03
CA LYS A 52 17.13 4.55 2.23
C LYS A 52 16.49 4.07 3.53
N PRO A 53 15.64 4.89 4.17
CA PRO A 53 14.94 4.47 5.38
C PRO A 53 13.89 3.41 5.05
N ILE A 54 14.07 2.19 5.55
CA ILE A 54 13.11 1.10 5.36
C ILE A 54 11.93 1.31 6.33
N MET A 55 10.73 1.49 5.78
CA MET A 55 9.51 1.78 6.54
C MET A 55 8.60 0.56 6.65
N ALA A 56 8.58 -0.28 5.63
CA ALA A 56 7.84 -1.54 5.63
C ALA A 56 8.76 -2.69 5.26
N ILE A 57 8.56 -3.85 5.90
CA ILE A 57 9.22 -5.10 5.54
C ILE A 57 8.16 -6.18 5.46
N ASN A 58 8.11 -6.86 4.31
CA ASN A 58 7.25 -8.00 4.07
C ASN A 58 8.12 -9.20 3.73
N SER A 59 7.88 -10.29 4.44
CA SER A 59 8.60 -11.55 4.26
C SER A 59 7.59 -12.63 3.91
N GLY A 60 8.01 -13.54 3.03
CA GLY A 60 7.20 -14.64 2.56
C GLY A 60 8.03 -15.86 2.23
N ALA A 61 7.34 -16.95 1.91
CA ALA A 61 7.94 -18.20 1.49
C ALA A 61 7.32 -18.64 0.16
N ILE A 62 8.12 -19.27 -0.70
CA ILE A 62 7.69 -19.95 -1.92
C ILE A 62 7.64 -21.44 -1.61
N LEU A 63 6.45 -22.01 -1.74
CA LEU A 63 6.19 -23.40 -1.46
C LEU A 63 6.10 -24.20 -2.77
N ASN A 64 6.78 -25.34 -2.82
CA ASN A 64 6.59 -26.33 -3.86
C ASN A 64 5.62 -27.40 -3.37
N ILE A 65 4.42 -27.38 -3.94
CA ILE A 65 3.33 -28.30 -3.59
C ILE A 65 3.63 -29.74 -4.05
N ARG A 66 4.44 -29.93 -5.11
CA ARG A 66 4.77 -31.28 -5.59
C ARG A 66 5.77 -32.00 -4.69
N THR A 67 6.72 -31.27 -4.14
CA THR A 67 7.72 -31.81 -3.22
C THR A 67 7.32 -31.63 -1.75
N CYS A 68 6.20 -30.95 -1.50
CA CYS A 68 5.72 -30.59 -0.17
C CYS A 68 6.80 -29.86 0.66
N ALA A 69 7.51 -28.92 0.05
CA ALA A 69 8.63 -28.24 0.69
C ALA A 69 8.57 -26.70 0.55
N ILE A 70 9.19 -25.99 1.48
CA ILE A 70 9.50 -24.57 1.38
C ILE A 70 10.81 -24.44 0.59
N GLU A 71 10.76 -23.97 -0.65
CA GLU A 71 11.96 -23.89 -1.49
C GLU A 71 12.75 -22.60 -1.26
N PHE A 72 12.04 -21.50 -1.02
CA PHE A 72 12.66 -20.19 -0.84
C PHE A 72 11.95 -19.39 0.23
N THR A 73 12.72 -18.60 0.96
CA THR A 73 12.21 -17.45 1.71
C THR A 73 12.66 -16.18 0.99
N LEU A 74 11.83 -15.15 1.05
CA LEU A 74 12.16 -13.85 0.50
C LEU A 74 11.67 -12.76 1.43
N THR A 75 12.40 -11.65 1.42
CA THR A 75 12.00 -10.44 2.12
C THR A 75 12.12 -9.26 1.16
N ALA A 76 11.12 -8.39 1.17
CA ALA A 76 11.12 -7.12 0.48
C ALA A 76 10.98 -5.98 1.50
N GLY A 77 11.78 -4.94 1.31
CA GLY A 77 11.70 -3.70 2.07
C GLY A 77 11.13 -2.57 1.21
N GLY A 78 10.26 -1.74 1.79
CA GLY A 78 9.65 -0.59 1.15
C GLY A 78 9.99 0.70 1.88
N SER A 79 10.17 1.77 1.10
CA SER A 79 10.32 3.15 1.56
C SER A 79 9.33 4.02 0.78
N PRO A 80 8.85 5.13 1.35
CA PRO A 80 8.15 6.15 0.57
C PRO A 80 8.94 6.56 -0.66
N PHE A 81 8.21 6.96 -1.70
CA PHE A 81 8.81 7.62 -2.85
C PHE A 81 9.55 8.89 -2.42
N PRO A 82 10.65 9.26 -3.12
CA PRO A 82 11.31 10.55 -2.89
C PRO A 82 10.31 11.70 -2.95
N GLY A 83 10.44 12.68 -2.04
CA GLY A 83 9.53 13.82 -1.98
C GLY A 83 8.16 13.55 -1.35
N ALA A 84 7.81 12.31 -0.99
CA ALA A 84 6.50 11.99 -0.44
C ALA A 84 6.22 12.72 0.88
N LYS A 85 7.21 12.80 1.79
CA LYS A 85 7.05 13.50 3.07
C LYS A 85 6.85 15.00 2.87
N GLU A 86 7.64 15.60 1.98
CA GLU A 86 7.55 17.01 1.61
C GLU A 86 6.21 17.32 0.95
N THR A 87 5.73 16.41 0.10
CA THR A 87 4.41 16.49 -0.54
C THR A 87 3.29 16.51 0.49
N ILE A 88 3.26 15.53 1.40
CA ILE A 88 2.24 15.49 2.46
C ILE A 88 2.32 16.73 3.35
N THR A 89 3.53 17.16 3.73
CA THR A 89 3.73 18.38 4.53
C THR A 89 3.15 19.61 3.81
N ARG A 90 3.39 19.74 2.51
CA ARG A 90 2.87 20.85 1.71
C ARG A 90 1.34 20.79 1.57
N LEU A 91 0.77 19.61 1.38
CA LEU A 91 -0.67 19.41 1.35
C LEU A 91 -1.32 19.84 2.67
N HIS A 92 -0.74 19.47 3.82
CA HIS A 92 -1.22 19.94 5.13
C HIS A 92 -1.14 21.45 5.29
N GLN A 93 -0.08 22.10 4.78
CA GLN A 93 0.04 23.56 4.78
C GLN A 93 -1.02 24.24 3.90
N LEU A 94 -1.51 23.56 2.86
CA LEU A 94 -2.62 23.99 2.02
C LEU A 94 -3.99 23.69 2.65
N GLY A 95 -4.04 23.09 3.84
CA GLY A 95 -5.26 22.72 4.53
C GLY A 95 -5.89 21.41 4.06
N VAL A 96 -5.17 20.62 3.25
CA VAL A 96 -5.67 19.35 2.71
C VAL A 96 -5.50 18.22 3.73
N ALA A 97 -6.57 17.48 3.99
CA ALA A 97 -6.51 16.28 4.82
C ALA A 97 -5.96 15.10 4.02
N THR A 98 -4.94 14.42 4.54
CA THR A 98 -4.37 13.23 3.89
C THR A 98 -4.69 11.95 4.66
N PHE A 99 -4.92 10.87 3.90
CA PHE A 99 -5.30 9.55 4.39
C PHE A 99 -4.45 8.48 3.69
N ILE A 100 -4.23 7.34 4.34
CA ILE A 100 -3.58 6.17 3.73
C ILE A 100 -4.53 4.98 3.80
N ALA A 101 -4.74 4.28 2.68
CA ALA A 101 -5.44 2.99 2.65
C ALA A 101 -4.58 1.91 1.95
N SER A 102 -4.16 0.89 2.70
CA SER A 102 -3.27 -0.17 2.21
C SER A 102 -3.70 -1.56 2.68
N GLY A 103 -3.38 -2.58 1.89
CA GLY A 103 -3.58 -3.98 2.26
C GLY A 103 -2.63 -4.49 3.35
N ASP A 104 -1.58 -3.72 3.68
CA ASP A 104 -0.69 -4.05 4.78
C ASP A 104 -1.39 -3.95 6.15
N ARG A 105 -0.87 -4.67 7.14
CA ARG A 105 -1.36 -4.59 8.53
C ARG A 105 -1.20 -3.18 9.09
N GLY A 106 -2.20 -2.71 9.85
CA GLY A 106 -2.22 -1.37 10.44
C GLY A 106 -0.97 -1.02 11.23
N SER A 107 -0.44 -1.94 12.04
CA SER A 107 0.79 -1.74 12.81
C SER A 107 2.03 -1.41 11.97
N LYS A 108 2.10 -1.86 10.71
CA LYS A 108 3.17 -1.48 9.78
C LYS A 108 2.94 -0.08 9.21
N LEU A 109 1.69 0.26 8.92
CA LEU A 109 1.29 1.54 8.36
C LEU A 109 1.40 2.69 9.38
N GLU A 110 1.22 2.43 10.67
CA GLU A 110 1.39 3.45 11.72
C GLU A 110 2.77 4.12 11.65
N ARG A 111 3.84 3.34 11.46
CA ARG A 111 5.19 3.88 11.29
C ARG A 111 5.32 4.74 10.04
N MET A 112 4.65 4.35 8.96
CA MET A 112 4.60 5.11 7.71
C MET A 112 3.87 6.45 7.91
N GLY A 113 2.71 6.42 8.56
CA GLY A 113 1.95 7.61 8.88
C GLY A 113 2.72 8.56 9.79
N ASP A 114 3.32 8.06 10.86
CA ASP A 114 4.15 8.85 11.78
C ASP A 114 5.34 9.51 11.03
N TYR A 115 5.95 8.81 10.05
CA TYR A 115 7.02 9.37 9.23
C TYR A 115 6.54 10.47 8.27
N LEU A 116 5.38 10.27 7.64
CA LEU A 116 4.78 11.21 6.69
C LEU A 116 4.03 12.36 7.36
N GLY A 117 3.74 12.27 8.66
CA GLY A 117 2.95 13.24 9.41
C GLY A 117 1.43 13.02 9.31
N ILE A 118 0.99 11.81 8.96
CA ILE A 118 -0.43 11.47 8.80
C ILE A 118 -1.01 10.95 10.13
N PRO A 119 -2.09 11.55 10.66
CA PRO A 119 -2.73 11.10 11.89
C PRO A 119 -3.16 9.63 11.85
N ARG A 120 -3.07 8.93 12.98
CA ARG A 120 -3.32 7.47 13.05
C ARG A 120 -4.77 7.08 12.77
N ASP A 121 -5.73 7.95 13.09
CA ASP A 121 -7.14 7.80 12.75
C ASP A 121 -7.43 7.94 11.24
N ARG A 122 -6.43 8.35 10.45
CA ARG A 122 -6.49 8.48 8.99
C ARG A 122 -5.73 7.38 8.24
N ILE A 123 -5.35 6.32 8.95
CA ILE A 123 -4.59 5.18 8.42
C ILE A 123 -5.49 3.93 8.43
N TYR A 124 -5.80 3.44 7.25
CA TYR A 124 -6.60 2.25 7.03
C TYR A 124 -5.71 1.09 6.56
N GLY A 125 -5.40 0.18 7.48
CA GLY A 125 -4.71 -1.08 7.17
C GLY A 125 -5.66 -2.20 6.79
N VAL A 126 -5.13 -3.25 6.16
CA VAL A 126 -5.87 -4.43 5.69
C VAL A 126 -7.04 -4.03 4.77
N ALA A 127 -6.88 -2.92 4.04
CA ALA A 127 -7.91 -2.37 3.19
C ALA A 127 -8.01 -3.18 1.88
N THR A 128 -9.11 -3.92 1.73
CA THR A 128 -9.46 -4.58 0.47
C THR A 128 -9.85 -3.56 -0.61
N PRO A 129 -9.83 -3.91 -1.91
CA PRO A 129 -10.29 -3.00 -2.97
C PRO A 129 -11.70 -2.42 -2.73
N THR A 130 -12.61 -3.23 -2.17
CA THR A 130 -13.96 -2.77 -1.79
C THR A 130 -13.92 -1.79 -0.62
N MET A 131 -13.09 -2.06 0.39
CA MET A 131 -12.95 -1.14 1.53
C MET A 131 -12.34 0.20 1.10
N LYS A 132 -11.34 0.20 0.20
CA LYS A 132 -10.78 1.45 -0.35
C LYS A 132 -11.85 2.32 -0.99
N ALA A 133 -12.74 1.72 -1.79
CA ALA A 133 -13.86 2.43 -2.40
C ALA A 133 -14.85 2.97 -1.35
N GLN A 134 -15.16 2.17 -0.32
CA GLN A 134 -16.04 2.61 0.78
C GLN A 134 -15.45 3.80 1.55
N ILE A 135 -14.14 3.79 1.83
CA ILE A 135 -13.44 4.89 2.50
C ILE A 135 -13.62 6.18 1.69
N VAL A 136 -13.41 6.14 0.37
CA VAL A 136 -13.63 7.31 -0.50
C VAL A 136 -15.08 7.80 -0.42
N GLN A 137 -16.06 6.91 -0.48
CA GLN A 137 -17.47 7.27 -0.37
C GLN A 137 -17.82 7.91 0.98
N ASP A 138 -17.21 7.45 2.07
CA ASP A 138 -17.44 8.01 3.40
C ASP A 138 -16.76 9.38 3.54
N LEU A 139 -15.54 9.54 3.03
CA LEU A 139 -14.83 10.83 3.00
C LEU A 139 -15.60 11.88 2.20
N LYS A 140 -16.26 11.51 1.09
CA LYS A 140 -17.10 12.43 0.30
C LYS A 140 -18.31 12.97 1.05
N LYS A 141 -18.68 12.38 2.19
CA LYS A 141 -19.74 12.91 3.07
C LYS A 141 -19.20 13.97 4.03
N GLU A 142 -17.89 13.98 4.28
CA GLU A 142 -17.21 14.84 5.26
C GLU A 142 -16.43 15.98 4.61
N TYR A 143 -15.87 15.74 3.42
CA TYR A 143 -15.02 16.66 2.67
C TYR A 143 -15.70 17.11 1.38
N SER A 144 -15.39 18.31 0.89
CA SER A 144 -16.02 18.82 -0.33
C SER A 144 -15.55 18.10 -1.58
N THR A 145 -14.28 17.72 -1.60
CA THR A 145 -13.61 17.14 -2.78
C THR A 145 -12.64 16.07 -2.30
N VAL A 146 -12.79 14.84 -2.79
CA VAL A 146 -11.88 13.74 -2.47
C VAL A 146 -11.04 13.40 -3.69
N LEU A 147 -9.73 13.57 -3.54
CA LEU A 147 -8.73 13.14 -4.52
C LEU A 147 -8.23 11.73 -4.14
N MET A 148 -8.29 10.78 -5.07
CA MET A 148 -7.74 9.44 -4.89
C MET A 148 -6.49 9.26 -5.74
N VAL A 149 -5.34 9.04 -5.10
CA VAL A 149 -4.09 8.66 -5.75
C VAL A 149 -3.92 7.14 -5.68
N GLY A 150 -3.83 6.47 -6.82
CA GLY A 150 -3.61 5.02 -6.92
C GLY A 150 -2.68 4.66 -8.07
N ASP A 151 -2.13 3.44 -8.04
CA ASP A 151 -1.18 2.97 -9.06
C ASP A 151 -1.64 1.69 -9.77
N GLY A 152 -2.60 0.96 -9.19
CA GLY A 152 -2.93 -0.38 -9.64
C GLY A 152 -4.42 -0.74 -9.59
N ILE A 153 -4.72 -1.95 -10.09
CA ILE A 153 -6.09 -2.48 -10.21
C ILE A 153 -6.86 -2.53 -8.88
N ASN A 154 -6.15 -2.64 -7.75
CA ASN A 154 -6.75 -2.64 -6.42
C ASN A 154 -7.37 -1.28 -6.05
N ASP A 155 -6.91 -0.20 -6.67
CA ASP A 155 -7.37 1.16 -6.41
C ASP A 155 -8.40 1.63 -7.43
N LEU A 156 -8.55 0.92 -8.56
CA LEU A 156 -9.44 1.29 -9.67
C LEU A 156 -10.86 1.60 -9.21
N ARG A 157 -11.40 0.83 -8.25
CA ARG A 157 -12.74 1.09 -7.71
C ARG A 157 -12.78 2.39 -6.91
N ALA A 158 -11.81 2.62 -6.03
CA ALA A 158 -11.72 3.84 -5.25
C ALA A 158 -11.50 5.08 -6.13
N MET A 159 -10.69 4.96 -7.19
CA MET A 159 -10.50 6.00 -8.20
C MET A 159 -11.80 6.37 -8.92
N ARG A 160 -12.67 5.38 -9.20
CA ARG A 160 -13.99 5.67 -9.82
C ARG A 160 -14.96 6.37 -8.88
N GLU A 161 -14.82 6.19 -7.57
CA GLU A 161 -15.72 6.80 -6.58
C GLU A 161 -15.27 8.22 -6.19
N SER A 162 -13.98 8.54 -6.35
CA SER A 162 -13.42 9.85 -6.02
C SER A 162 -13.92 10.95 -6.94
N ASP A 163 -13.82 12.21 -6.49
CA ASP A 163 -14.14 13.36 -7.34
C ASP A 163 -13.05 13.63 -8.36
N ILE A 164 -11.79 13.32 -8.00
CA ILE A 164 -10.63 13.42 -8.89
C ILE A 164 -9.75 12.18 -8.71
N ALA A 165 -9.58 11.43 -9.79
CA ALA A 165 -8.73 10.26 -9.85
C ALA A 165 -7.35 10.61 -10.37
N ILE A 166 -6.31 10.29 -9.60
CA ILE A 166 -4.91 10.48 -9.96
C ILE A 166 -4.24 9.12 -10.10
N LEU A 167 -3.75 8.80 -11.30
CA LEU A 167 -2.93 7.62 -11.54
C LEU A 167 -1.46 7.96 -11.33
N SER A 168 -0.78 7.20 -10.45
CA SER A 168 0.67 7.28 -10.28
C SER A 168 1.38 6.22 -11.11
N GLU A 169 2.33 6.68 -11.93
CA GLU A 169 3.24 5.84 -12.72
C GLU A 169 4.60 5.62 -12.04
N GLN A 170 4.79 6.17 -10.83
CA GLN A 170 6.07 6.13 -10.13
C GLN A 170 6.52 4.70 -9.76
N GLN A 171 5.56 3.79 -9.55
CA GLN A 171 5.83 2.37 -9.37
C GLN A 171 6.03 1.67 -10.72
N SER A 172 7.16 0.98 -10.91
CA SER A 172 7.40 0.17 -12.11
C SER A 172 6.41 -0.99 -12.19
N GLY A 173 5.83 -1.23 -13.37
CA GLY A 173 4.92 -2.34 -13.61
C GLY A 173 3.96 -2.07 -14.77
N GLU A 174 3.39 -3.14 -15.32
CA GLU A 174 2.33 -3.02 -16.32
C GLU A 174 1.04 -2.52 -15.66
N ARG A 175 0.37 -1.59 -16.35
CA ARG A 175 -0.92 -1.04 -15.94
C ARG A 175 -1.96 -1.40 -16.98
N ILE A 176 -3.16 -1.71 -16.50
CA ILE A 176 -4.30 -1.97 -17.38
C ILE A 176 -4.84 -0.65 -17.93
N GLU A 177 -5.31 -0.67 -19.16
CA GLU A 177 -5.87 0.50 -19.85
C GLU A 177 -7.02 1.16 -19.06
N ALA A 178 -7.81 0.36 -18.33
CA ALA A 178 -8.90 0.86 -17.50
C ALA A 178 -8.46 1.86 -16.42
N LEU A 179 -7.21 1.83 -15.96
CA LEU A 179 -6.67 2.81 -15.01
C LEU A 179 -6.51 4.18 -15.68
N PHE A 180 -5.93 4.22 -16.87
CA PHE A 180 -5.75 5.46 -17.64
C PHE A 180 -7.10 6.07 -18.02
N ASN A 181 -8.06 5.25 -18.44
CA ASN A 181 -9.41 5.72 -18.78
C ASN A 181 -10.21 6.23 -17.58
N THR A 182 -9.81 5.87 -16.35
CA THR A 182 -10.44 6.33 -15.11
C THR A 182 -9.76 7.60 -14.57
N ALA A 183 -8.49 7.81 -14.88
CA ALA A 183 -7.70 8.87 -14.29
C ALA A 183 -7.98 10.23 -14.94
N ASP A 184 -8.25 11.24 -14.11
CA ASP A 184 -8.31 12.65 -14.55
C ASP A 184 -6.90 13.22 -14.74
N TYR A 185 -5.96 12.77 -13.91
CA TYR A 185 -4.55 13.13 -13.99
C TYR A 185 -3.65 11.91 -13.92
N VAL A 186 -2.53 11.96 -14.64
CA VAL A 186 -1.46 10.97 -14.56
C VAL A 186 -0.20 11.69 -14.08
N ILE A 187 0.44 11.17 -13.04
CA ILE A 187 1.66 11.71 -12.46
C ILE A 187 2.79 10.67 -12.51
N THR A 188 4.01 11.16 -12.66
CA THR A 188 5.23 10.34 -12.62
C THR A 188 5.94 10.46 -11.27
N GLU A 189 5.75 11.57 -10.58
CA GLU A 189 6.32 11.86 -9.27
C GLU A 189 5.22 12.34 -8.33
N VAL A 190 5.22 11.80 -7.11
CA VAL A 190 4.26 12.16 -6.03
C VAL A 190 4.14 13.67 -5.78
N CYS A 191 5.20 14.45 -6.00
CA CYS A 191 5.18 15.89 -5.77
C CYS A 191 4.28 16.67 -6.75
N GLU A 192 3.95 16.09 -7.91
CA GLU A 192 3.07 16.72 -8.91
C GLU A 192 1.64 16.93 -8.40
N VAL A 193 1.22 16.15 -7.39
CA VAL A 193 -0.10 16.30 -6.73
C VAL A 193 -0.30 17.71 -6.17
N ILE A 194 0.77 18.36 -5.69
CA ILE A 194 0.68 19.74 -5.17
C ILE A 194 0.16 20.69 -6.25
N GLY A 195 0.68 20.58 -7.48
CA GLY A 195 0.30 21.45 -8.58
C GLY A 195 -1.16 21.28 -8.98
N ILE A 196 -1.66 20.03 -8.92
CA ILE A 196 -3.06 19.70 -9.17
C ILE A 196 -3.96 20.36 -8.11
N VAL A 197 -3.63 20.17 -6.83
CA VAL A 197 -4.37 20.76 -5.69
C VAL A 197 -4.39 22.28 -5.74
N GLU A 198 -3.24 22.92 -6.00
CA GLU A 198 -3.17 24.38 -6.15
C GLU A 198 -3.94 24.88 -7.38
N GLY A 199 -4.05 24.06 -8.43
CA GLY A 199 -4.91 24.31 -9.59
C GLY A 199 -6.38 24.39 -9.18
N ILE A 200 -6.88 23.37 -8.47
CA ILE A 200 -8.27 23.26 -8.01
C ILE A 200 -8.63 24.41 -7.07
N ALA A 201 -7.76 24.71 -6.09
CA ALA A 201 -8.00 25.78 -5.12
C ALA A 201 -8.13 27.16 -5.77
N ARG A 202 -7.48 27.39 -6.92
CA ARG A 202 -7.61 28.64 -7.69
C ARG A 202 -8.93 28.72 -8.47
N SER A 203 -9.51 27.58 -8.84
CA SER A 203 -10.76 27.50 -9.58
C SER A 203 -11.99 27.71 -8.69
N GLU A 204 -11.88 27.49 -7.38
CA GLU A 204 -12.95 27.65 -6.39
C GLU A 204 -12.61 28.64 -5.26
N PRO A 205 -12.41 29.93 -5.55
CA PRO A 205 -12.06 30.92 -4.55
C PRO A 205 -13.25 31.16 -3.59
N GLY A 206 -13.20 30.55 -2.40
CA GLY A 206 -14.19 30.79 -1.33
C GLY A 206 -14.75 29.55 -0.62
N SER A 207 -14.35 28.33 -1.00
CA SER A 207 -14.73 27.14 -0.22
C SER A 207 -14.12 27.20 1.18
N THR A 208 -14.97 27.10 2.20
CA THR A 208 -14.57 26.99 3.61
C THR A 208 -14.54 25.53 4.08
N VAL A 209 -14.91 24.59 3.20
CA VAL A 209 -14.91 23.16 3.47
C VAL A 209 -13.54 22.60 3.10
N PRO A 210 -12.91 21.82 3.98
CA PRO A 210 -11.59 21.24 3.70
C PRO A 210 -11.64 20.29 2.51
N ILE A 211 -10.55 20.30 1.73
CA ILE A 211 -10.21 19.29 0.71
C ILE A 211 -9.47 18.13 1.41
#